data_AF-A0A8T5P1A8-F1
#
_entry.id   AF-A0A8T5P1A8-F1
#
_cell.length_a   1.000
_cell.length_b   1.000
_cell.length_c   1.000
_cell.angle_alpha   90.00
_cell.angle_beta   90.00
_cell.angle_gamma   90.00
#
_symmetry.space_group_name_H-M   'P 1'
#
loop_
_entity.id
_entity.type
_entity.pdbx_description
1 polymer ?
#
loop_
_entity_poly.entity_id
_entity_poly.type
_entity_poly.pdbx_seq_one_letter_code
_entity_poly.pdbx_strand_id
1 'polypeptide(L)'
;MKIPINIHRYLLDTMSDYWGVPDDEYELSLLQFARNELSGMGYTVLSEKVEVCSGAGAMTLTAILKKEDFRFGLYIHDGPKHRKTRGPPIIWMLMVLPEMKTAQDLRNFILNHPHDFILLLSPENTIIKDRKETKLKKIYTFLYNSKIKDLYDKDLSSAADVLRKRLRKVTEIQV
;
A
#
# COMPACT_ATOMS: atom_id res chain seq x y z
N MET A 1 -18.73 19.85 -26.81
CA MET A 1 -19.30 19.57 -25.48
C MET A 1 -18.41 18.51 -24.84
N LYS A 2 -17.51 18.89 -23.93
CA LYS A 2 -16.59 17.94 -23.28
C LYS A 2 -17.34 17.23 -22.16
N ILE A 3 -17.57 15.93 -22.32
CA ILE A 3 -18.11 15.07 -21.26
C ILE A 3 -17.09 15.10 -20.11
N PRO A 4 -17.45 15.51 -18.89
CA PRO A 4 -16.57 15.33 -17.76
C PRO A 4 -16.54 13.84 -17.47
N ILE A 5 -15.50 13.16 -17.94
CA ILE A 5 -15.21 11.79 -17.52
C ILE A 5 -15.00 11.89 -16.01
N ASN A 6 -15.95 11.35 -15.25
CA ASN A 6 -15.86 11.27 -13.80
C ASN A 6 -14.80 10.22 -13.46
N ILE A 7 -13.53 10.63 -13.46
CA ILE A 7 -12.35 9.79 -13.26
C ILE A 7 -12.49 8.95 -11.99
N HIS A 8 -13.16 9.46 -10.96
CA HIS A 8 -13.45 8.73 -9.73
C HIS A 8 -14.30 7.48 -9.96
N ARG A 9 -15.34 7.58 -10.79
CA ARG A 9 -16.25 6.46 -11.09
C ARG A 9 -15.59 5.41 -11.99
N TYR A 10 -14.76 5.86 -12.94
CA TYR A 10 -14.03 4.97 -13.85
C TYR A 10 -12.90 4.20 -13.14
N LEU A 11 -12.26 4.81 -12.14
CA LEU A 11 -11.34 4.11 -11.24
C LEU A 11 -12.09 3.11 -10.36
N LEU A 12 -13.25 3.47 -9.80
CA LEU A 12 -14.07 2.56 -8.99
C LEU A 12 -14.55 1.32 -9.77
N ASP A 13 -14.97 1.46 -11.03
CA ASP A 13 -15.44 0.34 -11.85
C ASP A 13 -14.31 -0.59 -12.34
N THR A 14 -13.07 -0.10 -12.44
CA THR A 14 -11.89 -0.94 -12.76
C THR A 14 -11.16 -1.47 -11.52
N MET A 15 -11.43 -0.90 -10.35
CA MET A 15 -10.91 -1.36 -9.05
C MET A 15 -11.76 -2.47 -8.42
N SER A 16 -12.90 -2.83 -9.02
CA SER A 16 -13.79 -3.92 -8.57
C SER A 16 -13.07 -5.25 -8.37
N ASP A 17 -12.03 -5.52 -9.16
CA ASP A 17 -11.63 -6.91 -9.34
C ASP A 17 -10.86 -7.51 -8.15
N TYR A 18 -10.19 -6.72 -7.30
CA TYR A 18 -9.47 -7.30 -6.15
C TYR A 18 -9.39 -6.37 -4.93
N TRP A 19 -10.54 -6.17 -4.27
CA TRP A 19 -10.62 -5.75 -2.87
C TRP A 19 -10.52 -6.92 -1.88
N GLY A 20 -10.37 -8.15 -2.38
CA GLY A 20 -10.50 -9.40 -1.62
C GLY A 20 -9.51 -9.54 -0.45
N VAL A 21 -9.94 -10.35 0.53
CA VAL A 21 -9.07 -10.91 1.57
C VAL A 21 -8.05 -11.81 0.87
N PRO A 22 -6.74 -11.72 1.18
CA PRO A 22 -5.75 -12.60 0.56
C PRO A 22 -6.05 -14.06 0.91
N ASP A 23 -5.83 -14.97 -0.05
CA ASP A 23 -6.00 -16.43 0.17
C ASP A 23 -5.09 -16.95 1.30
N ASP A 24 -3.94 -16.30 1.48
CA ASP A 24 -2.97 -16.56 2.54
C ASP A 24 -2.52 -15.25 3.20
N GLU A 25 -2.60 -15.17 4.54
CA GLU A 25 -2.02 -14.06 5.30
C GLU A 25 -0.54 -14.34 5.63
N TYR A 26 0.33 -13.41 5.25
CA TYR A 26 1.75 -13.50 5.53
C TYR A 26 2.18 -12.33 6.44
N GLU A 27 2.90 -12.63 7.52
CA GLU A 27 3.59 -11.59 8.30
C GLU A 27 4.79 -11.06 7.50
N LEU A 28 4.54 -10.00 6.74
CA LEU A 28 5.54 -9.34 5.91
C LEU A 28 5.64 -7.88 6.36
N SER A 29 6.87 -7.42 6.65
CA SER A 29 7.15 -6.00 6.79
C SER A 29 7.94 -5.52 5.56
N LEU A 30 7.35 -4.65 4.75
CA LEU A 30 8.01 -4.03 3.59
C LEU A 30 8.68 -2.72 3.98
N LEU A 31 8.06 -1.94 4.87
CA LEU A 31 8.60 -0.64 5.25
C LEU A 31 9.91 -0.78 6.04
N GLN A 32 10.23 -1.96 6.58
CA GLN A 32 11.54 -2.20 7.19
C GLN A 32 12.71 -1.91 6.24
N PHE A 33 12.55 -2.16 4.94
CA PHE A 33 13.61 -1.93 3.95
C PHE A 33 13.77 -0.47 3.58
N ALA A 34 12.78 0.36 3.85
CA ALA A 34 12.83 1.80 3.65
C ALA A 34 13.01 2.55 4.98
N ARG A 35 13.46 1.89 6.07
CA ARG A 35 13.56 2.50 7.40
C ARG A 35 14.45 3.74 7.41
N ASN A 36 15.58 3.67 6.72
CA ASN A 36 16.53 4.79 6.68
C ASN A 36 15.92 5.97 5.91
N GLU A 37 15.29 5.70 4.78
CA GLU A 37 14.60 6.68 3.94
C GLU A 37 13.43 7.32 4.68
N LEU A 38 12.61 6.51 5.37
CA LEU A 38 11.48 6.97 6.17
C LEU A 38 11.95 7.80 7.36
N SER A 39 12.95 7.33 8.10
CA SER A 39 13.54 8.05 9.23
C SER A 39 14.16 9.37 8.79
N GLY A 40 14.89 9.40 7.66
CA GLY A 40 15.44 10.63 7.08
C GLY A 40 14.37 11.64 6.67
N MET A 41 13.13 11.20 6.42
CA MET A 41 11.98 12.06 6.15
C MET A 41 11.20 12.46 7.43
N GLY A 42 11.62 11.96 8.60
CA GLY A 42 10.95 12.15 9.88
C GLY A 42 9.72 11.26 10.08
N TYR A 43 9.58 10.18 9.31
CA TYR A 43 8.49 9.22 9.47
C TYR A 43 8.88 8.07 10.39
N THR A 44 7.98 7.74 11.30
CA THR A 44 8.03 6.54 12.13
C THR A 44 6.90 5.61 11.72
N VAL A 45 7.21 4.34 11.45
CA VAL A 45 6.21 3.30 11.20
C VAL A 45 5.69 2.80 12.54
N LEU A 46 4.40 2.97 12.80
CA LEU A 46 3.77 2.50 14.05
C LEU A 46 3.21 1.08 13.90
N SER A 47 2.64 0.77 12.74
CA SER A 47 2.07 -0.53 12.42
C SER A 47 1.98 -0.66 10.90
N GLU A 48 2.15 -1.88 10.38
CA GLU A 48 1.94 -2.18 8.96
C GLU A 48 1.26 -3.55 8.80
N LYS A 49 0.55 -3.70 7.68
CA LYS A 49 0.00 -4.96 7.17
C LYS A 49 0.25 -4.99 5.66
N VAL A 50 0.85 -6.06 5.19
CA VAL A 50 1.12 -6.31 3.77
C VAL A 50 0.38 -7.56 3.36
N GLU A 51 -0.38 -7.46 2.29
CA GLU A 51 -1.19 -8.54 1.73
C GLU A 51 -0.75 -8.75 0.28
N VAL A 52 -0.50 -10.00 -0.09
CA VAL A 52 -0.10 -10.37 -1.46
C VAL A 52 -1.10 -11.39 -1.98
N CYS A 53 -1.80 -11.06 -3.06
CA CYS A 53 -2.65 -12.00 -3.76
C CYS A 53 -1.86 -12.60 -4.92
N SER A 54 -1.28 -13.79 -4.70
CA SER A 54 -0.42 -14.50 -5.66
C SER A 54 -1.17 -14.86 -6.95
N GLY A 55 -2.43 -15.31 -6.87
CA GLY A 55 -3.24 -15.65 -8.04
C GLY A 55 -3.46 -14.48 -9.01
N ALA A 56 -3.63 -13.27 -8.48
CA ALA A 56 -3.84 -12.06 -9.27
C ALA A 56 -2.54 -11.29 -9.57
N GLY A 57 -1.48 -11.51 -8.78
CA GLY A 57 -0.28 -10.68 -8.83
C GLY A 57 -0.52 -9.27 -8.31
N ALA A 58 -1.30 -9.12 -7.25
CA ALA A 58 -1.61 -7.84 -6.62
C ALA A 58 -1.01 -7.77 -5.21
N MET A 59 -0.67 -6.56 -4.76
CA MET A 59 -0.17 -6.31 -3.42
C MET A 59 -0.83 -5.09 -2.80
N THR A 60 -1.23 -5.21 -1.54
CA THR A 60 -1.74 -4.10 -0.75
C THR A 60 -0.86 -3.91 0.47
N LEU A 61 -0.47 -2.66 0.75
CA LEU A 61 0.20 -2.27 1.99
C LEU A 61 -0.65 -1.24 2.69
N THR A 62 -1.07 -1.56 3.91
CA THR A 62 -1.73 -0.63 4.82
C THR A 62 -0.79 -0.36 5.97
N ALA A 63 -0.56 0.91 6.31
CA ALA A 63 0.30 1.27 7.43
C ALA A 63 -0.23 2.47 8.19
N ILE A 64 0.14 2.56 9.46
CA ILE A 64 -0.01 3.76 10.26
C ILE A 64 1.37 4.36 10.46
N LEU A 65 1.53 5.61 10.03
CA LEU A 65 2.75 6.38 10.14
C LEU A 65 2.55 7.56 11.09
N LYS A 66 3.63 7.95 11.75
CA LYS A 66 3.73 9.16 12.56
C LYS A 66 4.81 10.07 11.98
N LYS A 67 4.56 11.37 11.99
CA LYS A 67 5.57 12.41 11.79
C LYS A 67 5.28 13.54 12.77
N GLU A 68 6.23 13.86 13.64
CA GLU A 68 6.02 14.85 14.71
C GLU A 68 4.74 14.48 15.49
N ASP A 69 3.82 15.42 15.72
CA ASP A 69 2.55 15.16 16.42
C ASP A 69 1.43 14.65 15.51
N PHE A 70 1.73 14.40 14.24
CA PHE A 70 0.75 14.02 13.24
C PHE A 70 0.80 12.53 12.90
N ARG A 71 -0.32 11.85 13.08
CA ARG A 71 -0.53 10.43 12.75
C ARG A 71 -1.43 10.30 11.52
N PHE A 72 -1.10 9.40 10.60
CA PHE A 72 -1.87 9.18 9.38
C PHE A 72 -1.77 7.75 8.86
N GLY A 73 -2.74 7.37 8.05
CA GLY A 73 -2.82 6.11 7.35
C GLY A 73 -2.13 6.21 6.01
N LEU A 74 -1.42 5.17 5.64
CA LEU A 74 -0.92 4.96 4.30
C LEU A 74 -1.64 3.75 3.72
N TYR A 75 -2.22 3.94 2.55
CA TYR A 75 -2.76 2.86 1.74
C TYR A 75 -2.01 2.83 0.41
N ILE A 76 -1.42 1.69 0.10
CA ILE A 76 -0.82 1.41 -1.21
C ILE A 76 -1.52 0.19 -1.79
N HIS A 77 -2.00 0.31 -3.01
CA HIS A 77 -2.49 -0.82 -3.78
C HIS A 77 -1.79 -0.88 -5.13
N ASP A 78 -1.06 -1.96 -5.33
CA ASP A 78 -0.40 -2.30 -6.57
C ASP A 78 -1.16 -3.45 -7.23
N GLY A 79 -2.13 -3.08 -8.07
CA GLY A 79 -3.10 -3.99 -8.67
C GLY A 79 -2.50 -4.96 -9.70
N PRO A 80 -3.29 -5.96 -10.14
CA PRO A 80 -2.81 -7.04 -10.99
C PRO A 80 -2.33 -6.59 -12.38
N LYS A 81 -1.52 -7.43 -13.04
CA LYS A 81 -1.05 -7.18 -14.41
C LYS A 81 -2.13 -7.57 -15.41
N HIS A 82 -2.74 -6.60 -16.11
CA HIS A 82 -3.68 -6.89 -17.18
C HIS A 82 -2.99 -6.87 -18.55
N ARG A 83 -3.15 -7.94 -19.35
CA ARG A 83 -2.75 -7.99 -20.78
C ARG A 83 -1.33 -7.42 -21.08
N LYS A 84 -0.36 -7.74 -20.22
CA LYS A 84 1.08 -7.37 -20.28
C LYS A 84 1.49 -6.04 -19.62
N THR A 85 0.59 -5.17 -19.21
CA THR A 85 0.93 -3.90 -18.53
C THR A 85 0.29 -3.81 -17.15
N ARG A 86 1.03 -3.23 -16.20
CA ARG A 86 0.55 -2.96 -14.85
C ARG A 86 0.18 -1.48 -14.79
N GLY A 87 -0.96 -1.17 -14.18
CA GLY A 87 -1.34 0.21 -13.90
C GLY A 87 -0.38 0.87 -12.90
N PRO A 88 -0.38 2.20 -12.78
CA PRO A 88 0.35 2.83 -11.69
C PRO A 88 -0.20 2.36 -10.33
N PRO A 89 0.65 2.22 -9.30
CA PRO A 89 0.18 1.93 -7.96
C PRO A 89 -0.71 3.07 -7.46
N ILE A 90 -1.74 2.72 -6.72
CA ILE A 90 -2.57 3.66 -5.98
C ILE A 90 -1.88 3.91 -4.64
N ILE A 91 -1.67 5.18 -4.29
CA ILE A 91 -1.01 5.58 -3.04
C ILE A 91 -1.84 6.70 -2.43
N TRP A 92 -2.44 6.43 -1.29
CA TRP A 92 -3.26 7.40 -0.57
C TRP A 92 -2.76 7.62 0.84
N MET A 93 -2.75 8.89 1.20
CA MET A 93 -2.65 9.31 2.58
C MET A 93 -4.07 9.46 3.15
N LEU A 94 -4.35 8.72 4.22
CA LEU A 94 -5.64 8.66 4.88
C LEU A 94 -5.56 9.31 6.25
N MET A 95 -6.65 9.95 6.68
CA MET A 95 -6.87 10.27 8.08
C MET A 95 -7.01 8.97 8.89
N VAL A 96 -6.60 9.00 10.15
CA VAL A 96 -6.75 7.87 11.07
C VAL A 96 -7.76 8.30 12.13
N LEU A 97 -8.85 7.55 12.25
CA LEU A 97 -9.84 7.80 13.29
C LEU A 97 -9.28 7.42 14.67
N PRO A 98 -9.72 8.07 15.77
CA PRO A 98 -9.17 7.82 17.12
C PRO A 98 -9.15 6.35 17.55
N GLU A 99 -10.14 5.57 17.11
CA GLU A 99 -10.31 4.15 17.37
C GLU A 99 -9.31 3.26 16.59
N MET A 100 -8.73 3.76 15.50
CA MET A 100 -7.80 3.01 14.66
C MET A 100 -6.39 3.05 15.25
N LYS A 101 -6.07 2.04 16.05
CA LYS A 101 -4.78 1.94 16.75
C LYS A 101 -3.72 1.21 15.95
N THR A 102 -4.11 0.38 14.99
CA THR A 102 -3.22 -0.50 14.21
C THR A 102 -3.51 -0.44 12.71
N ALA A 103 -2.58 -0.91 11.89
CA ALA A 103 -2.81 -1.07 10.45
C ALA A 103 -3.95 -2.05 10.16
N GLN A 104 -4.19 -3.03 11.04
CA GLN A 104 -5.32 -3.94 10.94
C GLN A 104 -6.66 -3.19 11.11
N ASP A 105 -6.77 -2.26 12.06
CA ASP A 105 -8.00 -1.48 12.25
C ASP A 105 -8.32 -0.65 11.01
N LEU A 106 -7.31 0.02 10.44
CA LEU A 106 -7.44 0.77 9.19
C LEU A 106 -7.83 -0.15 8.04
N ARG A 107 -7.20 -1.33 7.93
CA ARG A 107 -7.52 -2.30 6.88
C ARG A 107 -8.95 -2.81 6.98
N ASN A 108 -9.41 -3.14 8.19
CA ASN A 108 -10.78 -3.58 8.44
C ASN A 108 -11.79 -2.50 8.04
N PHE A 109 -11.49 -1.24 8.33
CA PHE A 109 -12.34 -0.14 7.89
C PHE A 109 -12.44 -0.05 6.37
N ILE A 110 -11.31 -0.15 5.65
CA ILE A 110 -11.27 -0.14 4.18
C ILE A 110 -12.09 -1.30 3.60
N LEU A 111 -11.99 -2.51 4.19
CA LEU A 111 -12.76 -3.68 3.77
C LEU A 111 -14.27 -3.50 3.99
N ASN A 112 -14.66 -2.81 5.05
CA ASN A 112 -16.07 -2.53 5.36
C ASN A 112 -16.64 -1.33 4.56
N HIS A 113 -15.78 -0.50 3.96
CA HIS A 113 -16.14 0.70 3.21
C HIS A 113 -15.42 0.77 1.85
N PRO A 114 -15.48 -0.29 1.01
CA PRO A 114 -14.60 -0.44 -0.15
C PRO A 114 -14.80 0.64 -1.22
N HIS A 115 -15.97 1.31 -1.24
CA HIS A 115 -16.33 2.29 -2.27
C HIS A 115 -16.14 3.75 -1.84
N ASP A 116 -16.03 4.02 -0.55
CA ASP A 116 -16.11 5.38 0.00
C ASP A 116 -15.07 5.68 1.10
N PHE A 117 -14.26 4.71 1.54
CA PHE A 117 -13.23 4.95 2.57
C PHE A 117 -12.29 6.12 2.24
N ILE A 118 -12.02 6.37 0.95
CA ILE A 118 -11.14 7.46 0.49
C ILE A 118 -11.76 8.82 0.81
N LEU A 119 -13.08 8.91 0.68
CA LEU A 119 -13.84 10.11 0.99
C LEU A 119 -13.96 10.26 2.52
N LEU A 120 -14.32 9.17 3.20
CA LEU A 120 -14.51 9.12 4.65
C LEU A 120 -13.22 9.42 5.43
N LEU A 121 -12.08 8.98 4.91
CA LEU A 121 -10.76 9.19 5.51
C LEU A 121 -9.92 10.22 4.75
N SER A 122 -10.56 11.12 4.00
CA SER A 122 -9.86 12.16 3.27
C SER A 122 -9.17 13.15 4.23
N PRO A 123 -7.89 13.53 4.00
CA PRO A 123 -7.25 14.54 4.84
C PRO A 123 -7.87 15.92 4.63
N GLU A 124 -8.09 16.66 5.71
CA GLU A 124 -8.65 18.03 5.68
C GLU A 124 -7.80 18.99 4.85
N ASN A 125 -6.47 18.81 4.86
CA ASN A 125 -5.53 19.64 4.12
C ASN A 125 -4.98 18.91 2.89
N THR A 126 -5.54 19.22 1.73
CA THR A 126 -5.20 18.60 0.43
C THR A 126 -3.78 18.93 -0.03
N ILE A 127 -3.25 20.11 0.27
CA ILE A 127 -1.86 20.49 -0.09
C ILE A 127 -0.86 19.65 0.69
N ILE A 128 -1.10 19.45 1.99
CA ILE A 128 -0.25 18.59 2.84
C ILE A 128 -0.35 17.15 2.37
N LYS A 129 -1.57 16.68 2.03
CA LYS A 129 -1.80 15.36 1.44
C LYS A 129 -0.95 15.15 0.18
N ASP A 130 -1.08 16.00 -0.83
CA ASP A 130 -0.41 15.82 -2.13
C ASP A 130 1.12 15.78 -1.99
N ARG A 131 1.67 16.64 -1.11
CA ARG A 131 3.11 16.64 -0.79
C ARG A 131 3.55 15.34 -0.13
N LYS A 132 2.76 14.80 0.79
CA LYS A 132 3.06 13.53 1.48
C LYS A 132 2.92 12.35 0.54
N GLU A 133 1.86 12.28 -0.25
CA GLU A 133 1.66 11.24 -1.29
C GLU A 133 2.81 11.23 -2.30
N THR A 134 3.32 12.39 -2.71
CA THR A 134 4.50 12.48 -3.59
C THR A 134 5.74 11.87 -2.94
N LYS A 135 5.97 12.09 -1.64
CA LYS A 135 7.08 11.48 -0.90
C LYS A 135 6.89 9.97 -0.75
N LEU A 136 5.69 9.53 -0.40
CA LEU A 136 5.33 8.12 -0.25
C LEU A 136 5.45 7.37 -1.58
N LYS A 137 5.14 8.03 -2.70
CA LYS A 137 5.40 7.51 -4.04
C LYS A 137 6.88 7.26 -4.31
N LYS A 138 7.78 8.13 -3.84
CA LYS A 138 9.23 7.87 -3.93
C LYS A 138 9.65 6.66 -3.11
N ILE A 139 9.12 6.52 -1.90
CA ILE A 139 9.35 5.34 -1.04
C ILE A 139 8.86 4.07 -1.73
N TYR A 140 7.64 4.10 -2.28
CA TYR A 140 7.10 2.98 -3.04
C TYR A 140 7.99 2.62 -4.22
N THR A 141 8.42 3.58 -5.05
CA THR A 141 9.30 3.32 -6.19
C THR A 141 10.62 2.68 -5.75
N PHE A 142 11.19 3.12 -4.62
CA PHE A 142 12.38 2.51 -4.04
C PHE A 142 12.14 1.06 -3.62
N LEU A 143 11.06 0.78 -2.86
CA LEU A 143 10.67 -0.57 -2.46
C LEU A 143 10.39 -1.45 -3.68
N TYR A 144 9.76 -0.89 -4.70
CA TYR A 144 9.45 -1.57 -5.93
C TYR A 144 10.72 -2.05 -6.61
N ASN A 145 11.66 -1.15 -6.88
CA ASN A 145 12.90 -1.50 -7.56
C ASN A 145 13.81 -2.41 -6.74
N SER A 146 13.78 -2.32 -5.41
CA SER A 146 14.69 -3.07 -4.54
C SER A 146 14.16 -4.44 -4.10
N LYS A 147 12.83 -4.60 -3.98
CA LYS A 147 12.23 -5.80 -3.38
C LYS A 147 11.07 -6.40 -4.18
N ILE A 148 10.25 -5.57 -4.84
CA ILE A 148 8.96 -6.01 -5.39
C ILE A 148 9.04 -6.36 -6.88
N LYS A 149 9.80 -5.63 -7.69
CA LYS A 149 9.82 -5.72 -9.15
C LYS A 149 9.95 -7.17 -9.66
N ASP A 150 10.94 -7.90 -9.16
CA ASP A 150 11.19 -9.28 -9.59
C ASP A 150 10.07 -10.26 -9.21
N LEU A 151 9.24 -9.94 -8.21
CA LEU A 151 8.11 -10.78 -7.79
C LEU A 151 7.06 -10.88 -8.89
N TYR A 152 6.93 -9.83 -9.71
CA TYR A 152 5.99 -9.79 -10.82
C TYR A 152 6.60 -10.22 -12.15
N ASP A 153 7.93 -10.24 -12.23
CA ASP A 153 8.66 -10.66 -13.42
C ASP A 153 8.87 -12.19 -13.47
N LYS A 154 8.77 -12.89 -12.33
CA LYS A 154 8.85 -14.37 -12.24
C LYS A 154 7.57 -14.93 -11.61
N ASP A 155 6.80 -15.66 -12.41
CA ASP A 155 5.62 -16.49 -12.07
C ASP A 155 4.78 -16.05 -10.84
N LEU A 156 3.62 -15.44 -11.12
CA LEU A 156 2.70 -14.84 -10.15
C LEU A 156 2.26 -15.80 -9.03
N SER A 157 2.20 -17.09 -9.34
CA SER A 157 1.80 -18.17 -8.43
C SER A 157 2.66 -18.30 -7.15
N SER A 158 3.84 -17.68 -7.10
CA SER A 158 4.79 -17.79 -5.97
C SER A 158 5.21 -16.44 -5.34
N ALA A 159 4.61 -15.32 -5.76
CA ALA A 159 5.08 -13.99 -5.39
C ALA A 159 5.20 -13.76 -3.86
N ALA A 160 4.22 -14.26 -3.09
CA ALA A 160 4.24 -14.16 -1.64
C ALA A 160 5.34 -15.02 -0.99
N ASP A 161 5.55 -16.25 -1.47
CA ASP A 161 6.62 -17.14 -1.02
C ASP A 161 8.02 -16.60 -1.34
N VAL A 162 8.18 -15.96 -2.50
CA VAL A 162 9.44 -15.31 -2.89
C VAL A 162 9.71 -14.12 -1.98
N LEU A 163 8.70 -13.29 -1.67
CA LEU A 163 8.87 -12.19 -0.71
C LEU A 163 9.28 -12.75 0.65
N ARG A 164 8.58 -13.77 1.16
CA ARG A 164 8.86 -14.41 2.46
C ARG A 164 10.28 -14.98 2.55
N LYS A 165 10.75 -15.72 1.53
CA LYS A 165 12.13 -16.25 1.50
C LYS A 165 13.18 -15.13 1.55
N ARG A 166 12.91 -14.02 0.86
CA ARG A 166 13.81 -12.85 0.85
C ARG A 166 13.80 -12.12 2.20
N LEU A 167 12.63 -11.97 2.82
CA LEU A 167 12.53 -11.43 4.18
C LEU A 167 13.37 -12.25 5.16
N ARG A 168 13.19 -13.58 5.16
CA ARG A 168 13.94 -14.51 6.04
C ARG A 168 15.46 -14.40 5.87
N LYS A 169 15.95 -14.42 4.62
CA LYS A 169 17.39 -14.29 4.35
C LYS A 169 17.99 -12.98 4.85
N VAL A 170 17.25 -11.87 4.81
CA VAL A 170 17.77 -10.60 5.31
C VAL A 170 17.79 -10.57 6.83
N THR A 171 16.78 -11.13 7.50
CA THR A 171 16.77 -11.27 8.95
C THR A 171 17.94 -12.15 9.42
N GLU A 172 18.25 -13.24 8.73
CA GLU A 172 19.39 -14.12 9.05
C GLU A 172 20.76 -13.46 8.88
N ILE A 173 20.89 -12.44 8.00
CA ILE A 173 22.15 -11.70 7.78
C ILE A 173 22.32 -10.56 8.81
N GLN A 174 21.24 -10.16 9.49
CA GLN A 174 21.24 -9.08 10.48
C GLN A 174 21.32 -9.58 11.94
N VAL A 175 21.45 -10.89 12.16
CA VAL A 175 21.67 -11.53 13.47
C VAL A 175 23.15 -11.84 13.66
#